data_AF-A0A812P108-F1
#
_entry.id   AF-A0A812P108-F1
#
_cell.length_a   1.000
_cell.length_b   1.000
_cell.length_c   1.000
_cell.angle_alpha   90.00
_cell.angle_beta   90.00
_cell.angle_gamma   90.00
#
_symmetry.space_group_name_H-M   'P 1'
#
loop_
_entity.id
_entity.type
_entity.pdbx_description
1 polymer ?
#
loop_
_entity_poly.entity_id
_entity_poly.type
_entity_poly.pdbx_seq_one_letter_code
_entity_poly.pdbx_strand_id
1 'polypeptide(L)'
;MTAISELHGEVLDLDEFAWHGAETLEAEKHKRKAVPEDAARKRAAHSAKEQIDDRSSAGQGCPKPKYRQAKEEDSSVEVLCFSCRRAQDNSIQLSMATFFKKVHDEALPTTIVIDLEEPPSIDPSVCSRCRRQLRHKLPTYKAPADAMRGSGELPQLQRLRTYRRTADRQGVPFTISERSACALMRRPCFGCGVPAPLRGHGLTRLRIWPAGVAKPDRSGFMGPYCEENLAPACTMCNMMKGHRRISGFVECCRHIATKHTEGEQFGEYPHRFRDNVSRRSRSCYISQSSTHTKTHSLTNEQFNAIVSEPCFYCGKEPRKPKTNGPEDRGHFNGLDRLDSENRVYAKETTVAACGDCNIMKYRWELQEFLEQCRQVARFHKGTASS
;
A
#
# COMPACT_ATOMS: atom_id res chain seq x y z
N MET A 1 50.72 -14.03 -11.62
CA MET A 1 49.89 -14.10 -10.40
C MET A 1 49.88 -12.73 -9.76
N THR A 2 49.14 -11.80 -10.34
CA THR A 2 49.03 -10.41 -9.87
C THR A 2 47.80 -9.77 -10.48
N ALA A 3 47.13 -8.93 -9.69
CA ALA A 3 46.08 -7.96 -10.03
C ALA A 3 44.65 -8.47 -10.28
N ILE A 4 43.92 -8.80 -9.20
CA ILE A 4 42.47 -8.53 -9.07
C ILE A 4 42.19 -8.14 -7.61
N SER A 5 42.36 -6.87 -7.28
CA SER A 5 41.79 -6.27 -6.07
C SER A 5 41.77 -4.76 -6.23
N GLU A 6 40.70 -4.21 -6.80
CA GLU A 6 40.25 -2.82 -6.61
C GLU A 6 39.08 -2.54 -7.57
N LEU A 7 37.87 -2.84 -7.11
CA LEU A 7 36.62 -2.29 -7.60
C LEU A 7 35.70 -2.16 -6.38
N HIS A 8 36.08 -1.30 -5.44
CA HIS A 8 35.15 -0.82 -4.43
C HIS A 8 34.21 0.17 -5.11
N GLY A 9 32.93 -0.21 -5.16
CA GLY A 9 31.86 0.63 -5.68
C GLY A 9 31.68 1.86 -4.79
N GLU A 10 31.54 3.01 -5.43
CA GLU A 10 31.03 4.23 -4.83
C GLU A 10 29.68 3.95 -4.16
N VAL A 11 29.72 3.78 -2.84
CA VAL A 11 28.56 3.83 -1.96
C VAL A 11 28.16 5.29 -1.89
N LEU A 12 26.88 5.60 -2.14
CA LEU A 12 26.33 6.94 -1.94
C LEU A 12 26.49 7.27 -0.45
N ASP A 13 27.46 8.14 -0.15
CA ASP A 13 27.67 8.65 1.19
C ASP A 13 26.46 9.49 1.60
N LEU A 14 25.86 9.15 2.74
CA LEU A 14 24.74 9.91 3.29
C LEU A 14 25.23 11.17 4.03
N ASP A 15 26.52 11.26 4.35
CA ASP A 15 27.12 12.34 5.14
C ASP A 15 27.63 13.51 4.28
N GLU A 16 27.74 13.35 2.95
CA GLU A 16 27.98 14.47 2.01
C GLU A 16 26.74 15.42 1.89
N PHE A 17 25.68 15.15 2.67
CA PHE A 17 24.47 15.96 2.78
C PHE A 17 24.40 16.79 4.07
N ALA A 18 25.51 16.94 4.80
CA ALA A 18 25.62 17.86 5.94
C ALA A 18 25.64 19.33 5.47
N TRP A 19 24.57 20.07 5.76
CA TRP A 19 24.53 21.52 5.52
C TRP A 19 25.31 22.24 6.64
N HIS A 20 26.39 22.93 6.27
CA HIS A 20 26.94 24.04 7.04
C HIS A 20 26.02 25.26 6.87
N GLY A 21 25.58 25.85 7.97
CA GLY A 21 24.89 27.16 7.93
C GLY A 21 23.97 27.39 9.11
N ALA A 22 24.55 27.53 10.31
CA ALA A 22 23.92 28.29 11.37
C ALA A 22 24.13 29.78 11.06
N GLU A 23 23.09 30.46 10.59
CA GLU A 23 22.99 31.92 10.71
C GLU A 23 21.60 32.29 11.22
N THR A 24 21.64 32.99 12.35
CA THR A 24 20.54 33.58 13.09
C THR A 24 19.80 34.60 12.23
N LEU A 25 18.49 34.41 12.03
CA LEU A 25 17.59 35.47 11.62
C LEU A 25 16.42 35.55 12.61
N GLU A 26 16.33 36.72 13.23
CA GLU A 26 15.34 37.12 14.22
C GLU A 26 13.91 37.02 13.68
N ALA A 27 12.99 36.76 14.62
CA ALA A 27 11.58 36.59 14.37
C ALA A 27 10.88 37.92 14.05
N GLU A 28 10.65 38.22 12.78
CA GLU A 28 9.63 39.20 12.39
C GLU A 28 8.25 38.55 12.26
N LYS A 29 7.39 38.81 13.24
CA LYS A 29 5.96 38.48 13.22
C LYS A 29 5.25 39.37 12.20
N HIS A 30 4.98 38.86 11.00
CA HIS A 30 3.98 39.44 10.11
C HIS A 30 2.60 38.80 10.35
N LYS A 31 1.76 39.52 11.11
CA LYS A 31 0.31 39.29 11.21
C LYS A 31 -0.30 39.40 9.82
N ARG A 32 -0.74 38.28 9.23
CA ARG A 32 -1.70 38.33 8.11
C ARG A 32 -3.03 38.87 8.62
N LYS A 33 -3.30 40.15 8.35
CA LYS A 33 -4.65 40.73 8.47
C LYS A 33 -5.57 40.03 7.47
N ALA A 34 -6.70 39.52 7.96
CA ALA A 34 -7.76 38.97 7.13
C ALA A 34 -8.41 40.12 6.34
N VAL A 35 -8.44 39.99 5.00
CA VAL A 35 -9.25 40.85 4.13
C VAL A 35 -10.68 40.29 4.11
N PRO A 36 -11.72 41.09 4.40
CA PRO A 36 -13.10 40.63 4.48
C PRO A 36 -13.84 40.84 3.15
N GLU A 37 -13.70 39.91 2.22
CA GLU A 37 -14.58 39.71 1.06
C GLU A 37 -14.45 38.20 0.76
N ASP A 38 -15.47 37.36 0.81
CA ASP A 38 -16.69 37.46 0.01
C ASP A 38 -17.72 36.45 0.56
N ALA A 39 -18.36 36.79 1.69
CA ALA A 39 -19.39 35.94 2.33
C ALA A 39 -20.70 35.89 1.52
N ALA A 40 -20.92 36.88 0.65
CA ALA A 40 -22.06 36.92 -0.27
C ALA A 40 -21.95 35.88 -1.38
N ARG A 41 -20.73 35.65 -1.91
CA ARG A 41 -20.48 34.66 -2.98
C ARG A 41 -20.62 33.21 -2.52
N LYS A 42 -20.32 32.93 -1.24
CA LYS A 42 -20.58 31.61 -0.62
C LYS A 42 -22.07 31.36 -0.36
N ARG A 43 -22.86 32.39 -0.04
CA ARG A 43 -24.32 32.26 0.11
C ARG A 43 -25.05 32.09 -1.22
N ALA A 44 -24.59 32.78 -2.28
CA ALA A 44 -25.12 32.58 -3.63
C ALA A 44 -24.82 31.16 -4.18
N ALA A 45 -23.65 30.60 -3.87
CA ALA A 45 -23.28 29.24 -4.27
C ALA A 45 -24.02 28.13 -3.48
N HIS A 46 -24.48 28.42 -2.25
CA HIS A 46 -25.30 27.48 -1.47
C HIS A 46 -26.76 27.50 -1.93
N SER A 47 -27.31 28.70 -2.18
CA SER A 47 -28.69 28.87 -2.68
C SER A 47 -28.88 28.34 -4.10
N ALA A 48 -27.87 28.45 -4.97
CA ALA A 48 -27.88 27.81 -6.29
C ALA A 48 -27.75 26.28 -6.24
N LYS A 49 -27.28 25.71 -5.12
CA LYS A 49 -27.18 24.26 -4.93
C LYS A 49 -28.48 23.69 -4.37
N GLU A 50 -29.16 24.42 -3.49
CA GLU A 50 -30.49 24.06 -3.00
C GLU A 50 -31.58 24.17 -4.08
N GLN A 51 -31.46 25.11 -5.03
CA GLN A 51 -32.41 25.21 -6.16
C GLN A 51 -32.19 24.18 -7.29
N ILE A 52 -31.05 23.45 -7.31
CA ILE A 52 -30.82 22.34 -8.25
C ILE A 52 -31.36 21.01 -7.67
N ASP A 53 -31.38 20.86 -6.35
CA ASP A 53 -31.93 19.68 -5.69
C ASP A 53 -33.48 19.63 -5.74
N ASP A 54 -34.15 20.78 -5.88
CA ASP A 54 -35.63 20.89 -5.86
C ASP A 54 -36.33 20.82 -7.24
N ARG A 55 -35.58 20.63 -8.35
CA ARG A 55 -36.14 20.43 -9.71
C ARG A 55 -35.92 19.05 -10.29
N SER A 56 -35.54 18.07 -9.47
CA SER A 56 -35.41 16.66 -9.86
C SER A 56 -36.56 15.77 -9.39
N SER A 57 -37.69 16.36 -8.95
CA SER A 57 -38.93 15.66 -8.59
C SER A 57 -39.91 15.54 -9.77
N ALA A 58 -39.44 15.10 -10.93
CA ALA A 58 -40.28 14.62 -12.04
C ALA A 58 -39.41 13.84 -13.05
N GLY A 59 -38.72 12.81 -12.59
CA GLY A 59 -38.00 11.89 -13.46
C GLY A 59 -37.90 10.54 -12.77
N GLN A 60 -38.45 9.49 -13.40
CA GLN A 60 -38.40 8.12 -12.93
C GLN A 60 -36.93 7.66 -12.80
N GLY A 61 -36.34 7.87 -11.62
CA GLY A 61 -35.01 7.41 -11.28
C GLY A 61 -35.03 5.92 -10.97
N CYS A 62 -34.35 5.13 -11.80
CA CYS A 62 -34.13 3.71 -11.55
C CYS A 62 -33.50 3.51 -10.16
N PRO A 63 -34.07 2.67 -9.26
CA PRO A 63 -33.54 2.50 -7.92
C PRO A 63 -32.12 1.93 -7.97
N LYS A 64 -31.17 2.59 -7.30
CA LYS A 64 -29.80 2.07 -7.15
C LYS A 64 -29.88 0.65 -6.58
N PRO A 65 -29.23 -0.36 -7.20
CA PRO A 65 -29.36 -1.74 -6.76
C PRO A 65 -28.80 -1.88 -5.34
N LYS A 66 -29.66 -2.27 -4.38
CA LYS A 66 -29.27 -2.54 -3.00
C LYS A 66 -28.40 -3.79 -2.97
N TYR A 67 -27.16 -3.67 -2.49
CA TYR A 67 -26.29 -4.83 -2.28
C TYR A 67 -26.85 -5.70 -1.16
N ARG A 68 -26.82 -7.03 -1.33
CA ARG A 68 -27.10 -7.95 -0.23
C ARG A 68 -26.08 -7.71 0.90
N GLN A 69 -26.58 -7.64 2.13
CA GLN A 69 -25.73 -7.66 3.31
C GLN A 69 -25.43 -9.12 3.66
N ALA A 70 -24.18 -9.41 4.03
CA ALA A 70 -23.82 -10.69 4.58
C ALA A 70 -24.60 -10.90 5.88
N LYS A 71 -25.15 -12.11 6.08
CA LYS A 71 -25.71 -12.48 7.38
C LYS A 71 -24.59 -12.55 8.41
N GLU A 72 -24.86 -12.05 9.61
CA GLU A 72 -23.96 -12.07 10.75
C GLU A 72 -24.73 -12.80 11.86
N GLU A 73 -24.20 -13.96 12.26
CA GLU A 73 -24.60 -14.69 13.46
C GLU A 73 -23.53 -14.42 14.53
N ASP A 74 -23.86 -14.61 15.82
CA ASP A 74 -23.05 -14.11 16.96
C ASP A 74 -21.55 -14.46 16.90
N SER A 75 -21.15 -15.49 16.15
CA SER A 75 -19.76 -15.91 15.96
C SER A 75 -19.26 -15.96 14.51
N SER A 76 -20.11 -15.73 13.50
CA SER A 76 -19.72 -15.94 12.09
C SER A 76 -20.39 -14.97 11.11
N VAL A 77 -19.66 -14.63 10.05
CA VAL A 77 -20.14 -13.77 8.97
C VAL A 77 -20.18 -14.53 7.65
N GLU A 78 -21.32 -14.47 6.96
CA GLU A 78 -21.52 -15.04 5.63
C GLU A 78 -20.55 -14.41 4.61
N VAL A 79 -19.70 -15.24 4.00
CA VAL A 79 -18.70 -14.76 3.04
C VAL A 79 -19.26 -14.80 1.62
N LEU A 80 -19.59 -13.64 1.05
CA LEU A 80 -20.13 -13.54 -0.32
C LEU A 80 -19.12 -12.94 -1.31
N CYS A 81 -19.03 -13.53 -2.51
CA CYS A 81 -18.32 -12.93 -3.63
C CYS A 81 -19.08 -11.71 -4.17
N PHE A 82 -18.38 -10.84 -4.90
CA PHE A 82 -18.98 -9.62 -5.46
C PHE A 82 -20.21 -9.88 -6.33
N SER A 83 -20.16 -10.91 -7.21
CA SER A 83 -21.27 -11.28 -8.08
C SER A 83 -22.48 -11.75 -7.27
N CYS A 84 -22.27 -12.63 -6.28
CA CYS A 84 -23.33 -13.14 -5.42
C CYS A 84 -23.95 -12.05 -4.52
N ARG A 85 -23.19 -11.00 -4.20
CA ARG A 85 -23.68 -9.85 -3.44
C ARG A 85 -24.58 -8.93 -4.26
N ARG A 86 -24.42 -8.93 -5.59
CA ARG A 86 -25.23 -8.14 -6.54
C ARG A 86 -26.42 -8.91 -7.09
N ALA A 87 -26.37 -10.25 -7.07
CA ALA A 87 -27.45 -11.09 -7.58
C ALA A 87 -28.72 -10.93 -6.70
N GLN A 88 -29.86 -10.71 -7.36
CA GLN A 88 -31.18 -10.66 -6.72
C GLN A 88 -31.77 -12.06 -6.49
N ASP A 89 -31.30 -13.05 -7.26
CA ASP A 89 -31.66 -14.45 -7.09
C ASP A 89 -31.25 -14.90 -5.67
N ASN A 90 -32.00 -15.82 -5.05
CA ASN A 90 -31.67 -16.42 -3.74
C ASN A 90 -31.16 -17.87 -3.86
N SER A 91 -31.02 -18.41 -5.08
CA SER A 91 -30.54 -19.76 -5.33
C SER A 91 -29.15 -20.01 -4.71
N ILE A 92 -29.05 -21.03 -3.85
CA ILE A 92 -27.79 -21.48 -3.24
C ILE A 92 -27.32 -22.70 -4.03
N GLN A 93 -26.06 -22.70 -4.50
CA GLN A 93 -25.47 -23.93 -5.02
C GLN A 93 -25.09 -24.84 -3.85
N LEU A 94 -25.86 -25.90 -3.67
CA LEU A 94 -25.58 -26.96 -2.71
C LEU A 94 -24.40 -27.82 -3.22
N SER A 95 -23.60 -28.35 -2.30
CA SER A 95 -22.51 -29.26 -2.65
C SER A 95 -23.09 -30.58 -3.17
N MET A 96 -22.34 -31.33 -3.98
CA MET A 96 -22.77 -32.66 -4.41
C MET A 96 -23.06 -33.60 -3.22
N ALA A 97 -22.36 -33.41 -2.09
CA ALA A 97 -22.60 -34.16 -0.85
C ALA A 97 -24.01 -33.97 -0.27
N THR A 98 -24.66 -32.82 -0.51
CA THR A 98 -26.04 -32.59 -0.04
C THR A 98 -27.08 -33.31 -0.91
N PHE A 99 -26.71 -33.70 -2.13
CA PHE A 99 -27.56 -34.47 -3.04
C PHE A 99 -27.62 -35.97 -2.70
N PHE A 100 -26.62 -36.50 -2.01
CA PHE A 100 -26.55 -37.91 -1.60
C PHE A 100 -27.23 -38.22 -0.26
N LYS A 101 -27.74 -37.20 0.47
CA LYS A 101 -28.64 -37.42 1.61
C LYS A 101 -30.07 -37.65 1.11
N LYS A 102 -30.31 -38.81 0.50
CA LYS A 102 -31.66 -39.33 0.28
C LYS A 102 -31.87 -40.52 1.23
N VAL A 103 -32.87 -40.34 2.08
CA VAL A 103 -33.51 -41.24 3.03
C VAL A 103 -33.28 -42.72 2.74
N HIS A 104 -32.67 -43.43 3.69
CA HIS A 104 -32.88 -44.86 3.89
C HIS A 104 -33.24 -45.09 5.35
N ASP A 105 -34.51 -45.41 5.57
CA ASP A 105 -34.92 -46.24 6.70
C ASP A 105 -34.32 -47.64 6.55
N GLU A 106 -33.95 -48.21 7.70
CA GLU A 106 -33.56 -49.60 7.98
C GLU A 106 -32.31 -50.19 7.28
N ALA A 107 -31.20 -50.17 8.02
CA ALA A 107 -30.50 -51.35 8.56
C ALA A 107 -28.99 -51.07 8.74
N LEU A 108 -28.51 -51.19 9.98
CA LEU A 108 -27.09 -51.17 10.38
C LEU A 108 -26.32 -52.31 9.67
N PRO A 109 -25.02 -52.14 9.36
CA PRO A 109 -24.01 -52.17 10.42
C PRO A 109 -22.79 -51.25 10.28
N THR A 110 -22.08 -51.16 11.41
CA THR A 110 -20.75 -50.59 11.67
C THR A 110 -20.66 -49.07 11.73
N THR A 111 -20.86 -48.60 12.95
CA THR A 111 -20.53 -47.28 13.51
C THR A 111 -19.12 -46.84 13.16
N ILE A 112 -19.00 -46.03 12.11
CA ILE A 112 -18.02 -44.94 12.10
C ILE A 112 -18.69 -43.80 12.86
N VAL A 113 -18.25 -43.58 14.09
CA VAL A 113 -18.61 -42.37 14.84
C VAL A 113 -17.96 -41.21 14.11
N ILE A 114 -18.70 -40.61 13.17
CA ILE A 114 -18.38 -39.28 12.67
C ILE A 114 -18.89 -38.34 13.76
N ASP A 115 -17.95 -37.84 14.55
CA ASP A 115 -18.19 -36.81 15.54
C ASP A 115 -18.79 -35.59 14.84
N LEU A 116 -20.11 -35.40 14.99
CA LEU A 116 -20.90 -34.35 14.35
C LEU A 116 -20.93 -33.05 15.18
N GLU A 117 -20.11 -32.96 16.23
CA GLU A 117 -20.08 -31.81 17.14
C GLU A 117 -19.23 -30.63 16.64
N GLU A 118 -18.41 -30.79 15.60
CA GLU A 118 -17.77 -29.64 14.97
C GLU A 118 -18.70 -29.04 13.90
N PRO A 119 -19.19 -27.78 14.07
CA PRO A 119 -19.90 -27.10 13.00
C PRO A 119 -18.98 -27.07 11.77
N PRO A 120 -19.50 -27.31 10.56
CA PRO A 120 -18.67 -27.42 9.37
C PRO A 120 -17.83 -26.15 9.28
N SER A 121 -16.50 -26.30 9.42
CA SER A 121 -15.58 -25.16 9.38
C SER A 121 -15.86 -24.41 8.08
N ILE A 122 -16.48 -23.24 8.18
CA ILE A 122 -16.83 -22.45 7.01
C ILE A 122 -15.49 -21.95 6.48
N ASP A 123 -14.95 -22.61 5.45
CA ASP A 123 -13.74 -22.16 4.78
C ASP A 123 -13.98 -20.72 4.30
N PRO A 124 -13.36 -19.71 4.92
CA PRO A 124 -13.61 -18.32 4.59
C PRO A 124 -13.04 -17.99 3.20
N SER A 125 -12.24 -18.88 2.59
CA SER A 125 -11.62 -18.67 1.29
C SER A 125 -12.56 -18.90 0.10
N VAL A 126 -13.79 -19.38 0.33
CA VAL A 126 -14.80 -19.60 -0.71
C VAL A 126 -16.07 -18.80 -0.49
N CYS A 127 -16.77 -18.46 -1.57
CA CYS A 127 -18.09 -17.86 -1.50
C CYS A 127 -19.11 -18.85 -0.91
N SER A 128 -19.82 -18.49 0.16
CA SER A 128 -20.84 -19.33 0.78
C SER A 128 -21.96 -19.74 -0.18
N ARG A 129 -22.18 -18.97 -1.26
CA ARG A 129 -23.27 -19.19 -2.22
C ARG A 129 -22.87 -19.94 -3.49
N CYS A 130 -21.81 -19.49 -4.17
CA CYS A 130 -21.38 -20.09 -5.44
C CYS A 130 -20.12 -20.96 -5.30
N ARG A 131 -19.59 -21.11 -4.08
CA ARG A 131 -18.38 -21.89 -3.75
C ARG A 131 -17.12 -21.52 -4.53
N ARG A 132 -17.15 -20.40 -5.29
CA ARG A 132 -15.98 -19.87 -5.99
C ARG A 132 -14.92 -19.43 -4.98
N GLN A 133 -13.69 -19.83 -5.23
CA GLN A 133 -12.52 -19.36 -4.49
C GLN A 133 -12.38 -17.84 -4.59
N LEU A 134 -12.24 -17.18 -3.43
CA LEU A 134 -12.08 -15.74 -3.29
C LEU A 134 -10.60 -15.36 -3.27
N ARG A 135 -9.87 -15.92 -4.23
CA ARG A 135 -8.48 -15.58 -4.51
C ARG A 135 -8.43 -14.70 -5.74
N HIS A 136 -7.66 -13.63 -5.65
CA HIS A 136 -7.26 -12.89 -6.82
C HIS A 136 -5.86 -13.37 -7.15
N LYS A 137 -5.72 -14.14 -8.23
CA LYS A 137 -4.41 -14.32 -8.85
C LYS A 137 -3.94 -12.91 -9.17
N LEU A 138 -2.99 -12.39 -8.39
CA LEU A 138 -2.29 -11.20 -8.83
C LEU A 138 -1.78 -11.57 -10.23
N PRO A 139 -1.75 -10.62 -11.20
CA PRO A 139 -1.00 -10.92 -12.41
C PRO A 139 0.35 -11.36 -11.88
N THR A 140 0.66 -12.65 -12.01
CA THR A 140 1.98 -13.18 -11.69
C THR A 140 2.83 -12.22 -12.47
N TYR A 141 3.64 -11.43 -11.76
CA TYR A 141 4.64 -10.66 -12.43
C TYR A 141 5.54 -11.75 -12.97
N LYS A 142 5.20 -12.22 -14.18
CA LYS A 142 5.65 -13.51 -14.70
C LYS A 142 7.14 -13.54 -14.41
N ALA A 143 7.60 -14.64 -13.82
CA ALA A 143 9.01 -14.97 -13.72
C ALA A 143 9.72 -14.44 -14.98
N PRO A 144 10.81 -13.71 -14.78
CA PRO A 144 11.16 -12.57 -15.60
C PRO A 144 11.01 -12.98 -17.06
N ALA A 145 10.21 -12.21 -17.80
CA ALA A 145 10.44 -12.13 -19.22
C ALA A 145 11.80 -11.42 -19.42
N ASP A 146 12.89 -12.09 -19.00
CA ASP A 146 14.24 -11.91 -19.50
C ASP A 146 14.31 -12.37 -20.96
N ALA A 147 13.27 -13.04 -21.45
CA ALA A 147 12.97 -13.09 -22.86
C ALA A 147 12.71 -11.66 -23.36
N MET A 148 13.73 -11.06 -23.99
CA MET A 148 13.59 -9.88 -24.84
C MET A 148 12.62 -10.18 -26.00
N ARG A 149 11.32 -10.28 -25.73
CA ARG A 149 10.29 -10.46 -26.76
C ARG A 149 9.68 -9.10 -27.11
N GLY A 150 10.00 -8.61 -28.30
CA GLY A 150 9.25 -7.58 -29.01
C GLY A 150 9.91 -6.20 -29.10
N SER A 151 9.73 -5.57 -30.27
CA SER A 151 10.10 -4.21 -30.75
C SER A 151 11.52 -3.95 -31.24
N GLY A 152 12.52 -4.76 -30.90
CA GLY A 152 13.93 -4.50 -31.28
C GLY A 152 14.58 -3.33 -30.54
N GLU A 153 13.83 -2.63 -29.68
CA GLU A 153 14.31 -1.53 -28.86
C GLU A 153 14.71 -2.02 -27.44
N LEU A 154 15.77 -1.43 -26.88
CA LEU A 154 16.21 -1.72 -25.51
C LEU A 154 15.11 -1.38 -24.49
N PRO A 155 14.76 -2.28 -23.55
CA PRO A 155 13.72 -2.04 -22.53
C PRO A 155 13.90 -0.76 -21.71
N GLN A 156 15.14 -0.33 -21.52
CA GLN A 156 15.50 0.90 -20.80
C GLN A 156 14.99 2.15 -21.51
N LEU A 157 15.09 2.21 -22.85
CA LEU A 157 14.63 3.34 -23.65
C LEU A 157 13.10 3.47 -23.63
N GLN A 158 12.39 2.33 -23.69
CA GLN A 158 10.93 2.31 -23.55
C GLN A 158 10.45 2.88 -22.20
N ARG A 159 11.14 2.53 -21.09
CA ARG A 159 10.86 3.14 -19.77
C ARG A 159 11.16 4.62 -19.77
N LEU A 160 12.30 5.02 -20.34
CA LEU A 160 12.72 6.42 -20.38
C LEU A 160 11.71 7.31 -21.11
N ARG A 161 11.15 6.85 -22.23
CA ARG A 161 10.05 7.55 -22.93
C ARG A 161 8.80 7.71 -22.07
N THR A 162 8.52 6.73 -21.22
CA THR A 162 7.38 6.81 -20.27
C THR A 162 7.66 7.81 -19.16
N TYR A 163 8.90 7.91 -18.68
CA TYR A 163 9.31 8.94 -17.74
C TYR A 163 9.24 10.34 -18.36
N ARG A 164 9.71 10.52 -19.60
CA ARG A 164 9.62 11.79 -20.33
C ARG A 164 8.18 12.27 -20.46
N ARG A 165 7.27 11.41 -20.96
CA ARG A 165 5.82 11.72 -21.02
C ARG A 165 5.22 12.08 -19.67
N THR A 166 5.70 11.46 -18.59
CA THR A 166 5.23 11.78 -17.23
C THR A 166 5.77 13.13 -16.76
N ALA A 167 7.01 13.46 -17.09
CA ALA A 167 7.64 14.73 -16.79
C ALA A 167 6.94 15.89 -17.52
N ASP A 168 6.68 15.72 -18.82
CA ASP A 168 5.99 16.71 -19.66
C ASP A 168 4.60 17.02 -19.11
N ARG A 169 3.83 15.98 -18.75
CA ARG A 169 2.51 16.13 -18.14
C ARG A 169 2.54 16.86 -16.80
N GLN A 170 3.61 16.68 -16.03
CA GLN A 170 3.79 17.32 -14.73
C GLN A 170 4.47 18.69 -14.84
N GLY A 171 4.93 19.11 -16.02
CA GLY A 171 5.76 20.32 -16.16
C GLY A 171 7.06 20.24 -15.35
N VAL A 172 7.63 19.03 -15.21
CA VAL A 172 8.85 18.78 -14.44
C VAL A 172 10.04 18.70 -15.40
N PRO A 173 11.17 19.41 -15.14
CA PRO A 173 12.33 19.38 -16.02
C PRO A 173 12.86 17.95 -16.24
N PHE A 174 13.26 17.66 -17.48
CA PHE A 174 13.83 16.39 -17.90
C PHE A 174 15.14 16.65 -18.65
N THR A 175 16.26 16.56 -17.93
CA THR A 175 17.60 16.92 -18.43
C THR A 175 18.52 15.73 -18.58
N ILE A 176 18.19 14.57 -18.00
CA ILE A 176 19.03 13.37 -18.11
C ILE A 176 19.13 12.86 -19.55
N SER A 177 20.35 12.54 -20.00
CA SER A 177 20.61 11.97 -21.32
C SER A 177 20.18 10.49 -21.39
N GLU A 178 19.88 9.99 -22.60
CA GLU A 178 19.51 8.57 -22.78
C GLU A 178 20.65 7.63 -22.41
N ARG A 179 21.89 8.00 -22.74
CA ARG A 179 23.10 7.25 -22.39
C ARG A 179 23.24 7.15 -20.87
N SER A 180 23.18 8.28 -20.16
CA SER A 180 23.31 8.34 -18.70
C SER A 180 22.19 7.55 -18.01
N ALA A 181 20.95 7.74 -18.45
CA ALA A 181 19.81 7.02 -17.89
C ALA A 181 19.94 5.49 -18.08
N CYS A 182 20.36 5.03 -19.26
CA CYS A 182 20.59 3.60 -19.51
C CYS A 182 21.76 3.05 -18.69
N ALA A 183 22.81 3.82 -18.45
CA ALA A 183 23.92 3.45 -17.57
C ALA A 183 23.43 3.32 -16.12
N LEU A 184 22.68 4.31 -15.61
CA LEU A 184 22.08 4.26 -14.27
C LEU A 184 21.21 3.01 -14.09
N MET A 185 20.33 2.69 -15.04
CA MET A 185 19.45 1.52 -14.95
C MET A 185 20.22 0.18 -14.88
N ARG A 186 21.52 0.12 -15.21
CA ARG A 186 22.35 -1.08 -15.10
C ARG A 186 23.12 -1.17 -13.78
N ARG A 187 23.17 -0.10 -12.99
CA ARG A 187 23.79 -0.11 -11.66
C ARG A 187 22.91 -0.90 -10.67
N PRO A 188 23.49 -1.41 -9.56
CA PRO A 188 22.72 -2.06 -8.50
C PRO A 188 21.63 -1.16 -7.91
N CYS A 189 20.58 -1.75 -7.35
CA CYS A 189 19.48 -1.00 -6.74
C CYS A 189 19.96 -0.13 -5.56
N PHE A 190 19.63 1.16 -5.55
CA PHE A 190 20.02 2.08 -4.46
C PHE A 190 19.51 1.64 -3.07
N GLY A 191 18.36 0.96 -3.04
CA GLY A 191 17.71 0.54 -1.80
C GLY A 191 18.36 -0.68 -1.18
N CYS A 192 18.40 -1.80 -1.92
CA CYS A 192 18.83 -3.10 -1.40
C CYS A 192 20.14 -3.64 -1.99
N GLY A 193 20.79 -2.92 -2.90
CA GLY A 193 22.04 -3.35 -3.52
C GLY A 193 21.91 -4.49 -4.54
N VAL A 194 20.70 -4.98 -4.83
CA VAL A 194 20.54 -6.10 -5.80
C VAL A 194 21.04 -5.68 -7.20
N PRO A 195 21.88 -6.51 -7.86
CA PRO A 195 22.33 -6.25 -9.23
C PRO A 195 21.16 -6.03 -10.19
N ALA A 196 21.39 -5.22 -11.22
CA ALA A 196 20.37 -4.98 -12.22
C ALA A 196 20.08 -6.26 -13.03
N PRO A 197 18.80 -6.59 -13.30
CA PRO A 197 18.46 -7.64 -14.26
C PRO A 197 18.89 -7.23 -15.67
N LEU A 198 18.89 -8.16 -16.63
CA LEU A 198 19.31 -7.90 -18.02
C LEU A 198 18.58 -6.69 -18.65
N ARG A 199 17.29 -6.55 -18.35
CA ARG A 199 16.45 -5.42 -18.78
C ARG A 199 16.68 -4.10 -18.02
N GLY A 200 17.62 -4.06 -17.08
CA GLY A 200 17.87 -2.96 -16.16
C GLY A 200 16.79 -2.75 -15.09
N HIS A 201 17.14 -2.04 -14.03
CA HIS A 201 16.23 -1.50 -13.02
C HIS A 201 15.36 -0.37 -13.57
N GLY A 202 14.36 0.05 -12.79
CA GLY A 202 13.66 1.32 -13.03
C GLY A 202 14.45 2.49 -12.46
N LEU A 203 14.05 3.72 -12.79
CA LEU A 203 14.59 4.92 -12.15
C LEU A 203 13.61 5.42 -11.08
N THR A 204 14.14 5.75 -9.90
CA THR A 204 13.41 6.42 -8.83
C THR A 204 13.93 7.84 -8.65
N ARG A 205 13.02 8.75 -8.30
CA ARG A 205 13.38 10.15 -8.00
C ARG A 205 13.71 10.30 -6.52
N LEU A 206 14.86 10.90 -6.21
CA LEU A 206 15.41 10.99 -4.85
C LEU A 206 14.79 12.10 -3.99
N ARG A 207 13.96 12.96 -4.61
CA ARG A 207 13.34 14.12 -3.98
C ARG A 207 14.36 15.23 -3.64
N ILE A 208 15.31 15.40 -4.56
CA ILE A 208 16.36 16.43 -4.59
C ILE A 208 15.99 17.44 -5.69
N TRP A 209 16.22 18.72 -5.41
CA TRP A 209 16.05 19.79 -6.37
C TRP A 209 17.40 20.49 -6.55
N PRO A 210 18.09 20.31 -7.69
CA PRO A 210 19.39 20.93 -7.91
C PRO A 210 19.33 22.45 -7.86
N ALA A 211 20.43 23.07 -7.45
CA ALA A 211 20.57 24.53 -7.47
C ALA A 211 20.41 25.08 -8.90
N GLY A 212 19.78 26.25 -9.03
CA GLY A 212 19.57 26.91 -10.33
C GLY A 212 18.46 26.33 -11.21
N VAL A 213 17.82 25.23 -10.83
CA VAL A 213 16.67 24.68 -11.57
C VAL A 213 15.37 25.32 -11.08
N ALA A 214 14.57 25.89 -11.99
CA ALA A 214 13.30 26.52 -11.64
C ALA A 214 12.26 25.49 -11.16
N LYS A 215 11.72 25.67 -9.94
CA LYS A 215 10.70 24.79 -9.37
C LYS A 215 9.30 25.22 -9.83
N PRO A 216 8.46 24.28 -10.33
CA PRO A 216 7.10 24.62 -10.75
C PRO A 216 6.22 24.95 -9.53
N ASP A 217 5.29 25.90 -9.70
CA ASP A 217 4.36 26.34 -8.64
C ASP A 217 3.46 25.21 -8.14
N ARG A 218 3.06 24.32 -9.05
CA ARG A 218 2.24 23.14 -8.79
C ARG A 218 2.99 21.92 -9.28
N SER A 219 3.05 20.87 -8.45
CA SER A 219 3.85 19.66 -8.66
C SER A 219 5.37 19.86 -8.39
N GLY A 220 6.24 18.93 -8.80
CA GLY A 220 7.69 19.05 -8.57
C GLY A 220 8.21 18.69 -7.18
N PHE A 221 7.36 18.27 -6.22
CA PHE A 221 7.84 17.81 -4.91
C PHE A 221 8.91 16.70 -4.99
N MET A 222 8.83 15.86 -6.03
CA MET A 222 9.75 14.74 -6.27
C MET A 222 11.05 15.14 -6.97
N GLY A 223 11.22 16.39 -7.40
CA GLY A 223 12.39 16.81 -8.16
C GLY A 223 12.33 16.53 -9.68
N PRO A 224 13.26 17.12 -10.45
CA PRO A 224 13.40 16.92 -11.89
C PRO A 224 13.99 15.55 -12.26
N TYR A 225 13.89 15.16 -13.52
CA TYR A 225 14.59 13.99 -14.07
C TYR A 225 15.98 14.42 -14.54
N CYS A 226 16.93 14.46 -13.60
CA CYS A 226 18.34 14.83 -13.77
C CYS A 226 19.22 13.78 -13.07
N GLU A 227 20.53 13.79 -13.33
CA GLU A 227 21.45 12.80 -12.77
C GLU A 227 21.51 12.87 -11.24
N GLU A 228 21.43 14.06 -10.66
CA GLU A 228 21.53 14.32 -9.22
C GLU A 228 20.28 13.87 -8.44
N ASN A 229 19.13 13.74 -9.11
CA ASN A 229 17.86 13.35 -8.48
C ASN A 229 17.39 11.95 -8.90
N LEU A 230 18.20 11.18 -9.64
CA LEU A 230 17.79 9.86 -10.11
C LEU A 230 18.71 8.76 -9.57
N ALA A 231 18.12 7.64 -9.19
CA ALA A 231 18.84 6.42 -8.86
C ALA A 231 18.15 5.17 -9.42
N PRO A 232 18.90 4.11 -9.74
CA PRO A 232 18.32 2.81 -10.08
C PRO A 232 17.61 2.19 -8.88
N ALA A 233 16.42 1.64 -9.09
CA ALA A 233 15.68 0.92 -8.07
C ALA A 233 15.02 -0.32 -8.63
N CYS A 234 15.09 -1.43 -7.88
CA CYS A 234 14.21 -2.56 -8.11
C CYS A 234 12.74 -2.12 -7.91
N THR A 235 11.80 -2.86 -8.48
CA THR A 235 10.37 -2.51 -8.41
C THR A 235 9.89 -2.39 -6.97
N MET A 236 10.34 -3.30 -6.09
CA MET A 236 9.91 -3.33 -4.71
C MET A 236 10.40 -2.11 -3.91
N CYS A 237 11.71 -1.81 -3.94
CA CYS A 237 12.26 -0.62 -3.27
C CYS A 237 11.66 0.68 -3.82
N ASN A 238 11.42 0.79 -5.13
CA ASN A 238 10.78 1.97 -5.70
C ASN A 238 9.35 2.17 -5.15
N MET A 239 8.58 1.08 -5.06
CA MET A 239 7.22 1.11 -4.53
C MET A 239 7.20 1.40 -3.02
N MET A 240 8.07 0.76 -2.25
CA MET A 240 8.20 1.00 -0.80
C MET A 240 8.64 2.43 -0.49
N LYS A 241 9.62 2.97 -1.23
CA LYS A 241 10.07 4.35 -1.09
C LYS A 241 8.93 5.32 -1.36
N GLY A 242 8.19 5.10 -2.45
CA GLY A 242 7.16 6.03 -2.92
C GLY A 242 7.70 7.46 -2.98
N HIS A 243 7.08 8.36 -2.23
CA HIS A 243 7.44 9.78 -2.18
C HIS A 243 8.40 10.15 -1.03
N ARG A 244 8.92 9.19 -0.27
CA ARG A 244 9.85 9.44 0.83
C ARG A 244 11.22 9.89 0.28
N ARG A 245 11.96 10.66 1.08
CA ARG A 245 13.41 10.84 0.90
C ARG A 245 14.12 9.51 1.16
N ILE A 246 15.35 9.38 0.69
CA ILE A 246 16.15 8.15 0.89
C ILE A 246 16.26 7.81 2.38
N SER A 247 16.68 8.76 3.22
CA SER A 247 16.82 8.55 4.67
C SER A 247 15.53 8.04 5.30
N GLY A 248 14.40 8.71 5.04
CA GLY A 248 13.11 8.27 5.55
C GLY A 248 12.65 6.90 5.04
N PHE A 249 13.05 6.47 3.84
CA PHE A 249 12.79 5.12 3.34
C PHE A 249 13.67 4.08 4.05
N VAL A 250 14.98 4.35 4.17
CA VAL A 250 15.96 3.47 4.81
C VAL A 250 15.63 3.29 6.29
N GLU A 251 15.35 4.37 7.00
CA GLU A 251 14.99 4.34 8.43
C GLU A 251 13.67 3.59 8.69
N CYS A 252 12.67 3.72 7.82
CA CYS A 252 11.48 2.87 7.90
C CYS A 252 11.84 1.39 7.77
N CYS A 253 12.69 1.02 6.81
CA CYS A 253 13.11 -0.37 6.60
C CYS A 253 13.93 -0.90 7.78
N ARG A 254 14.86 -0.10 8.31
CA ARG A 254 15.64 -0.42 9.51
C ARG A 254 14.74 -0.65 10.71
N HIS A 255 13.78 0.23 10.98
CA HIS A 255 12.87 0.08 12.12
C HIS A 255 12.03 -1.20 12.01
N ILE A 256 11.45 -1.47 10.84
CA ILE A 256 10.68 -2.71 10.61
C ILE A 256 11.59 -3.93 10.76
N ALA A 257 12.79 -3.91 10.15
CA ALA A 257 13.74 -5.02 10.24
C ALA A 257 14.15 -5.32 11.69
N THR A 258 14.41 -4.29 12.51
CA THR A 258 14.72 -4.43 13.95
C THR A 258 13.60 -5.13 14.72
N LYS A 259 12.33 -4.92 14.35
CA LYS A 259 11.19 -5.54 15.05
C LYS A 259 10.92 -6.99 14.60
N HIS A 260 11.37 -7.40 13.41
CA HIS A 260 11.01 -8.69 12.81
C HIS A 260 12.20 -9.61 12.52
N THR A 261 13.43 -9.19 12.80
CA THR A 261 14.63 -10.00 12.55
C THR A 261 15.29 -10.35 13.88
N GLU A 262 15.06 -11.57 14.34
CA GLU A 262 15.73 -12.07 15.53
C GLU A 262 17.26 -12.06 15.34
N GLY A 263 17.97 -11.52 16.34
CA GLY A 263 19.44 -11.44 16.32
C GLY A 263 20.04 -10.27 15.54
N GLU A 264 19.24 -9.42 14.87
CA GLU A 264 19.75 -8.23 14.16
C GLU A 264 19.04 -6.94 14.59
N GLN A 265 19.83 -5.93 14.95
CA GLN A 265 19.34 -4.60 15.31
C GLN A 265 19.87 -3.57 14.32
N PHE A 266 18.96 -2.77 13.77
CA PHE A 266 19.26 -1.73 12.79
C PHE A 266 18.84 -0.33 13.26
N GLY A 267 18.42 -0.20 14.52
CA GLY A 267 17.91 1.05 15.11
C GLY A 267 16.38 1.17 15.06
N GLU A 268 15.85 2.09 15.87
CA GLU A 268 14.41 2.36 15.96
C GLU A 268 14.05 3.77 15.51
N TYR A 269 13.08 3.88 14.60
CA TYR A 269 12.67 5.15 13.98
C TYR A 269 11.13 5.31 13.98
N PRO A 270 10.46 5.25 15.15
CA PRO A 270 8.99 5.32 15.23
C PRO A 270 8.41 6.64 14.66
N HIS A 271 9.18 7.73 14.73
CA HIS A 271 8.80 9.05 14.21
C HIS A 271 8.64 9.11 12.68
N ARG A 272 9.16 8.11 11.93
CA ARG A 272 9.05 8.06 10.46
C ARG A 272 7.69 7.60 9.95
N PHE A 273 6.88 6.99 10.83
CA PHE A 273 5.53 6.53 10.54
C PHE A 273 4.53 7.60 10.94
N ARG A 274 3.77 8.11 9.97
CA ARG A 274 2.79 9.19 10.19
C ARG A 274 1.58 8.71 10.97
N ASP A 275 0.86 9.66 11.56
CA ASP A 275 -0.43 9.37 12.17
C ASP A 275 -1.54 9.24 11.14
N ASN A 276 -2.31 8.16 11.25
CA ASN A 276 -3.55 8.02 10.50
C ASN A 276 -4.70 8.50 11.37
N VAL A 277 -5.21 9.69 11.09
CA VAL A 277 -6.27 10.35 11.86
C VAL A 277 -7.68 9.90 11.44
N SER A 278 -7.79 9.12 10.36
CA SER A 278 -9.07 8.61 9.86
C SER A 278 -9.35 7.22 10.41
N ARG A 279 -10.29 7.14 11.36
CA ARG A 279 -10.82 5.86 11.84
C ARG A 279 -11.65 5.19 10.75
N ARG A 280 -11.24 3.97 10.38
CA ARG A 280 -11.91 3.16 9.34
C ARG A 280 -12.98 2.28 9.98
N SER A 281 -14.14 2.16 9.34
CA SER A 281 -15.17 1.18 9.70
C SER A 281 -14.95 -0.14 8.98
N ARG A 282 -15.46 -1.25 9.50
CA ARG A 282 -15.45 -2.55 8.79
C ARG A 282 -16.04 -2.44 7.38
N SER A 283 -17.16 -1.75 7.23
CA SER A 283 -17.87 -1.58 5.96
C SER A 283 -17.03 -0.87 4.87
N CYS A 284 -16.10 0.00 5.26
CA CYS A 284 -15.26 0.73 4.31
C CYS A 284 -14.31 -0.18 3.51
N TYR A 285 -13.94 -1.33 4.07
CA TYR A 285 -13.03 -2.29 3.42
C TYR A 285 -13.68 -3.06 2.28
N ILE A 286 -15.02 -3.09 2.26
CA ILE A 286 -15.81 -3.61 1.14
C ILE A 286 -16.09 -2.48 0.14
N SER A 287 -16.68 -1.37 0.62
CA SER A 287 -17.24 -0.34 -0.26
C SER A 287 -16.17 0.43 -1.03
N GLN A 288 -14.97 0.59 -0.46
CA GLN A 288 -13.85 1.30 -1.10
C GLN A 288 -12.88 0.37 -1.85
N SER A 289 -13.20 -0.92 -1.98
CA SER A 289 -12.39 -1.80 -2.82
C SER A 289 -12.52 -1.36 -4.27
N SER A 290 -11.48 -0.75 -4.84
CA SER A 290 -11.44 -0.30 -6.25
C SER A 290 -11.66 -1.42 -7.27
N THR A 291 -11.38 -2.66 -6.87
CA THR A 291 -11.62 -3.85 -7.68
C THR A 291 -12.97 -4.50 -7.38
N HIS A 292 -13.67 -4.03 -6.34
CA HIS A 292 -14.87 -4.63 -5.75
C HIS A 292 -14.79 -6.13 -5.45
N THR A 293 -13.59 -6.73 -5.45
CA THR A 293 -13.38 -8.17 -5.30
C THR A 293 -13.13 -8.61 -3.85
N LYS A 294 -13.03 -7.66 -2.91
CA LYS A 294 -12.73 -7.93 -1.51
C LYS A 294 -13.99 -8.13 -0.68
N THR A 295 -13.91 -9.01 0.31
CA THR A 295 -14.97 -9.28 1.30
C THR A 295 -14.33 -9.54 2.68
N HIS A 296 -15.12 -9.78 3.72
CA HIS A 296 -14.62 -10.13 5.05
C HIS A 296 -15.45 -11.26 5.67
N SER A 297 -14.81 -12.06 6.52
CA SER A 297 -15.47 -12.99 7.46
C SER A 297 -15.47 -12.47 8.90
N LEU A 298 -14.95 -11.25 9.11
CA LEU A 298 -14.84 -10.62 10.43
C LEU A 298 -16.18 -10.08 10.94
N THR A 299 -16.50 -10.37 12.20
CA THR A 299 -17.54 -9.64 12.96
C THR A 299 -17.08 -8.21 13.28
N ASN A 300 -17.99 -7.35 13.77
CA ASN A 300 -17.60 -6.00 14.23
C ASN A 300 -16.63 -6.05 15.42
N GLU A 301 -16.82 -6.99 16.33
CA GLU A 301 -16.04 -7.17 17.56
C GLU A 301 -14.62 -7.62 17.18
N GLN A 302 -14.50 -8.62 16.30
CA GLN A 302 -13.21 -9.08 15.78
C GLN A 302 -12.49 -7.97 15.02
N PHE A 303 -13.21 -7.21 14.19
CA PHE A 303 -12.64 -6.06 13.50
C PHE A 303 -12.06 -5.03 14.49
N ASN A 304 -12.86 -4.64 15.50
CA ASN A 304 -12.45 -3.65 16.49
C ASN A 304 -11.29 -4.12 17.35
N ALA A 305 -11.26 -5.41 17.71
CA ALA A 305 -10.15 -6.01 18.42
C ALA A 305 -8.85 -5.88 17.60
N ILE A 306 -8.86 -6.34 16.34
CA ILE A 306 -7.66 -6.29 15.48
C ILE A 306 -7.15 -4.86 15.30
N VAL A 307 -8.01 -3.88 14.97
CA VAL A 307 -7.55 -2.51 14.72
C VAL A 307 -7.11 -1.75 15.99
N SER A 308 -7.36 -2.32 17.17
CA SER A 308 -6.91 -1.77 18.45
C SER A 308 -5.54 -2.31 18.89
N GLU A 309 -5.01 -3.30 18.18
CA GLU A 309 -3.65 -3.80 18.40
C GLU A 309 -2.60 -2.82 17.85
N PRO A 310 -1.34 -2.87 18.36
CA PRO A 310 -0.21 -2.20 17.74
C PRO A 310 -0.03 -2.62 16.27
N CYS A 311 0.51 -1.72 15.45
CA CYS A 311 0.82 -2.05 14.06
C CYS A 311 1.78 -3.24 14.03
N PHE A 312 1.39 -4.33 13.36
CA PHE A 312 2.17 -5.56 13.29
C PHE A 312 3.60 -5.31 12.79
N TYR A 313 3.78 -4.36 11.85
CA TYR A 313 5.05 -4.10 11.17
C TYR A 313 6.01 -3.17 11.91
N CYS A 314 5.48 -2.12 12.55
CA CYS A 314 6.30 -1.08 13.18
C CYS A 314 6.01 -0.88 14.67
N GLY A 315 5.10 -1.66 15.25
CA GLY A 315 4.71 -1.54 16.66
C GLY A 315 3.95 -0.27 17.01
N LYS A 316 3.57 0.57 16.03
CA LYS A 316 2.87 1.83 16.32
C LYS A 316 1.49 1.60 16.95
N GLU A 317 1.31 2.12 18.15
CA GLU A 317 0.07 1.96 18.92
C GLU A 317 -1.06 2.87 18.41
N PRO A 318 -2.32 2.37 18.41
CA PRO A 318 -3.47 3.24 18.22
C PRO A 318 -3.61 4.18 19.42
N ARG A 319 -4.00 5.41 19.13
CA ARG A 319 -4.07 6.50 20.11
C ARG A 319 -5.33 7.30 19.89
N LYS A 320 -6.06 7.63 20.96
CA LYS A 320 -7.26 8.48 20.87
C LYS A 320 -6.83 9.93 20.56
N PRO A 321 -7.69 10.72 19.90
CA PRO A 321 -7.45 12.15 19.78
C PRO A 321 -7.33 12.80 21.17
N LYS A 322 -6.54 13.86 21.25
CA LYS A 322 -6.26 14.63 22.46
C LYS A 322 -5.46 13.90 23.56
N THR A 323 -4.92 12.71 23.30
CA THR A 323 -4.09 11.99 24.27
C THR A 323 -2.78 12.71 24.55
N ASN A 324 -2.08 13.18 23.51
CA ASN A 324 -0.78 13.87 23.66
C ASN A 324 -0.91 15.41 23.69
N GLY A 325 -2.11 15.94 23.98
CA GLY A 325 -2.39 17.37 24.01
C GLY A 325 -3.52 17.81 23.06
N PRO A 326 -3.98 19.07 23.12
CA PRO A 326 -5.21 19.51 22.46
C PRO A 326 -5.20 19.39 20.93
N GLU A 327 -4.02 19.51 20.30
CA GLU A 327 -3.84 19.40 18.85
C GLU A 327 -3.65 17.95 18.36
N ASP A 328 -3.52 16.98 19.27
CA ASP A 328 -3.33 15.57 18.90
C ASP A 328 -4.60 15.02 18.24
N ARG A 329 -4.48 14.61 16.98
CA ARG A 329 -5.57 14.05 16.18
C ARG A 329 -5.68 12.53 16.36
N GLY A 330 -4.82 11.92 17.16
CA GLY A 330 -4.77 10.50 17.44
C GLY A 330 -4.17 9.68 16.29
N HIS A 331 -4.17 8.36 16.49
CA HIS A 331 -3.69 7.36 15.54
C HIS A 331 -4.67 6.18 15.48
N PHE A 332 -5.06 5.79 14.27
CA PHE A 332 -5.89 4.61 14.06
C PHE A 332 -5.22 3.65 13.08
N ASN A 333 -5.00 2.42 13.54
CA ASN A 333 -4.60 1.33 12.66
C ASN A 333 -5.76 0.90 11.76
N GLY A 334 -5.41 0.31 10.63
CA GLY A 334 -6.33 -0.38 9.74
C GLY A 334 -6.06 -1.86 9.70
N LEU A 335 -6.67 -2.53 8.72
CA LEU A 335 -6.41 -3.93 8.41
C LEU A 335 -5.41 -4.04 7.27
N ASP A 336 -4.45 -4.94 7.44
CA ASP A 336 -3.62 -5.43 6.36
C ASP A 336 -3.74 -6.95 6.25
N ARG A 337 -3.71 -7.45 5.00
CA ARG A 337 -3.78 -8.89 4.73
C ARG A 337 -2.36 -9.41 4.57
N LEU A 338 -2.02 -10.45 5.33
CA LEU A 338 -0.69 -11.08 5.27
C LEU A 338 -0.42 -11.58 3.84
N ASP A 339 -1.40 -12.27 3.25
CA ASP A 339 -1.46 -12.60 1.83
C ASP A 339 -2.41 -11.66 1.08
N SER A 340 -1.87 -10.91 0.10
CA SER A 340 -2.66 -9.98 -0.72
C SER A 340 -3.50 -10.66 -1.79
N GLU A 341 -3.18 -11.91 -2.17
CA GLU A 341 -3.95 -12.73 -3.11
C GLU A 341 -5.27 -13.19 -2.48
N ASN A 342 -5.26 -13.51 -1.18
CA ASN A 342 -6.47 -13.74 -0.41
C ASN A 342 -7.34 -12.46 -0.37
N ARG A 343 -8.55 -12.50 -0.96
CA ARG A 343 -9.45 -11.33 -1.01
C ARG A 343 -10.41 -11.25 0.17
N VAL A 344 -10.25 -12.12 1.16
CA VAL A 344 -11.09 -12.19 2.34
C VAL A 344 -10.29 -11.65 3.53
N TYR A 345 -10.82 -10.63 4.21
CA TYR A 345 -10.33 -10.27 5.53
C TYR A 345 -10.89 -11.28 6.53
N ALA A 346 -10.04 -12.19 7.00
CA ALA A 346 -10.32 -13.17 8.05
C ALA A 346 -9.41 -12.92 9.26
N LYS A 347 -9.82 -13.38 10.45
CA LYS A 347 -9.11 -13.12 11.71
C LYS A 347 -7.69 -13.70 11.69
N GLU A 348 -7.51 -14.83 11.02
CA GLU A 348 -6.27 -15.59 10.96
C GLU A 348 -5.28 -15.04 9.92
N THR A 349 -5.78 -14.30 8.93
CA THR A 349 -4.97 -13.82 7.78
C THR A 349 -4.84 -12.30 7.71
N THR A 350 -5.28 -11.60 8.76
CA THR A 350 -5.34 -10.14 8.81
C THR A 350 -4.71 -9.65 10.09
N VAL A 351 -3.95 -8.56 10.01
CA VAL A 351 -3.29 -7.93 11.16
C VAL A 351 -3.59 -6.43 11.21
N ALA A 352 -3.37 -5.83 12.39
CA ALA A 352 -3.34 -4.37 12.52
C ALA A 352 -2.16 -3.79 11.75
N ALA A 353 -2.41 -2.75 10.96
CA ALA A 353 -1.34 -2.03 10.28
C ALA A 353 -1.62 -0.52 10.19
N CYS A 354 -0.58 0.27 10.45
CA CYS A 354 -0.64 1.71 10.18
C CYS A 354 -0.64 1.95 8.67
N GLY A 355 -1.13 3.12 8.25
CA GLY A 355 -1.26 3.46 6.83
C GLY A 355 0.06 3.43 6.07
N ASP A 356 1.16 3.83 6.71
CA ASP A 356 2.48 3.88 6.08
C ASP A 356 3.04 2.47 5.81
N CYS A 357 2.94 1.54 6.77
CA CYS A 357 3.37 0.15 6.58
C CYS A 357 2.50 -0.57 5.54
N ASN A 358 1.18 -0.36 5.57
CA ASN A 358 0.26 -0.96 4.59
C ASN A 358 0.57 -0.46 3.16
N ILE A 359 0.89 0.84 2.99
CA ILE A 359 1.34 1.38 1.70
C ILE A 359 2.69 0.77 1.27
N MET A 360 3.64 0.61 2.21
CA MET A 360 4.96 0.03 1.89
C MET A 360 4.87 -1.44 1.47
N LYS A 361 4.09 -2.26 2.20
CA LYS A 361 3.85 -3.66 1.85
C LYS A 361 3.05 -3.79 0.55
N TYR A 362 2.08 -2.90 0.35
CA TYR A 362 1.27 -2.81 -0.86
C TYR A 362 0.57 -4.13 -1.24
N ARG A 363 1.16 -4.91 -2.14
CA ARG A 363 0.64 -6.19 -2.63
C ARG A 363 1.58 -7.37 -2.36
N TRP A 364 2.75 -7.09 -1.80
CA TRP A 364 3.79 -8.09 -1.57
C TRP A 364 3.34 -9.05 -0.47
N GLU A 365 3.84 -10.29 -0.57
CA GLU A 365 3.68 -11.30 0.46
C GLU A 365 4.46 -10.87 1.72
N LEU A 366 4.06 -11.40 2.88
CA LEU A 366 4.61 -10.98 4.16
C LEU A 366 6.14 -11.19 4.21
N GLN A 367 6.60 -12.39 3.89
CA GLN A 367 8.03 -12.73 4.01
C GLN A 367 8.86 -11.95 3.00
N GLU A 368 8.37 -11.80 1.76
CA GLU A 368 9.02 -10.94 0.76
C GLU A 368 9.21 -9.51 1.29
N PHE A 369 8.18 -8.92 1.90
CA PHE A 369 8.24 -7.57 2.46
C PHE A 369 9.25 -7.42 3.60
N LEU A 370 9.21 -8.34 4.57
CA LEU A 370 10.10 -8.30 5.72
C LEU A 370 11.56 -8.51 5.30
N GLU A 371 11.82 -9.48 4.42
CA GLU A 371 13.17 -9.74 3.92
C GLU A 371 13.70 -8.56 3.08
N GLN A 372 12.84 -7.90 2.30
CA GLN A 372 13.25 -6.70 1.58
C GLN A 372 13.63 -5.55 2.53
N CYS A 373 12.88 -5.35 3.62
CA CYS A 373 13.25 -4.37 4.66
C CYS A 373 14.61 -4.71 5.28
N ARG A 374 14.85 -5.98 5.60
CA ARG A 374 16.13 -6.47 6.15
C ARG A 374 17.29 -6.26 5.18
N GLN A 375 17.11 -6.55 3.89
CA GLN A 375 18.15 -6.32 2.86
C GLN A 375 18.50 -4.84 2.74
N VAL A 376 17.50 -3.95 2.71
CA VAL A 376 17.74 -2.49 2.70
C VAL A 376 18.50 -2.07 3.96
N ALA A 377 18.09 -2.57 5.14
CA ALA A 377 18.73 -2.25 6.41
C ALA A 377 20.20 -2.69 6.45
N ARG A 378 20.52 -3.89 5.95
CA ARG A 378 21.88 -4.42 5.85
C ARG A 378 22.73 -3.64 4.85
N PHE A 379 22.19 -3.37 3.66
CA PHE A 379 22.90 -2.64 2.62
C PHE A 379 23.32 -1.23 3.09
N HIS A 380 22.47 -0.60 3.89
CA HIS A 380 22.74 0.71 4.47
C HIS A 380 23.39 0.66 5.86
N LYS A 381 23.82 -0.49 6.40
CA LYS A 381 24.27 -0.58 7.82
C LYS A 381 25.44 0.37 8.17
N GLY A 382 26.27 0.73 7.20
CA GLY A 382 27.38 1.69 7.36
C GLY A 382 27.05 3.17 7.17
N THR A 383 25.81 3.52 6.82
CA THR A 383 25.37 4.91 6.55
C THR A 383 24.42 5.41 7.64
N ALA A 384 24.56 4.94 8.88
CA ALA A 384 23.76 5.44 9.99
C ALA A 384 24.20 6.87 10.29
N SER A 385 23.33 7.83 9.95
CA SER A 385 23.50 9.27 10.07
C SER A 385 24.21 9.69 11.35
N SER A 386 25.33 10.40 11.15
CA SER A 386 25.81 11.43 12.07
C SER A 386 24.84 12.61 12.11
#